data_AF-A0A9Q0FJA7-F1
#
_entry.id   AF-A0A9Q0FJA7-F1
#
_cell.length_a   1.000
_cell.length_b   1.000
_cell.length_c   1.000
_cell.angle_alpha   90.00
_cell.angle_beta   90.00
_cell.angle_gamma   90.00
#
_symmetry.space_group_name_H-M   'P 1'
#
loop_
_entity.id
_entity.type
_entity.pdbx_description
1 polymer ?
#
loop_
_entity_poly.entity_id
_entity_poly.type
_entity_poly.pdbx_seq_one_letter_code
_entity_poly.pdbx_strand_id
1 'polypeptide(L)'
;MEGLSEEEKRALRGSKFAPLPPPSSSRPQQPRLAHPGGPLKTNKAAALAKFLERKLQDPNGLATIDPDLLELAVKDAKSTVSSSIPLLSLSFDYA
;
A
#
# COMPACT_ATOMS: atom_id res chain seq x y z
N MET A 1 8.74 -12.90 40.29
CA MET A 1 7.30 -12.75 40.65
C MET A 1 7.16 -12.05 42.00
N GLU A 2 8.27 -11.71 42.67
CA GLU A 2 8.36 -11.10 44.01
C GLU A 2 7.99 -9.60 44.13
N GLY A 3 7.50 -8.94 43.09
CA GLY A 3 7.18 -7.50 43.13
C GLY A 3 5.69 -7.14 43.15
N LEU A 4 4.79 -8.11 43.11
CA LEU A 4 3.35 -7.89 42.95
C LEU A 4 2.61 -8.06 44.28
N SER A 5 1.60 -7.22 44.52
CA SER A 5 0.68 -7.38 45.65
C SER A 5 -0.17 -8.65 45.49
N GLU A 6 -0.71 -9.16 46.59
CA GLU A 6 -1.54 -10.39 46.58
C GLU A 6 -2.78 -10.27 45.68
N GLU A 7 -3.32 -9.05 45.53
CA GLU A 7 -4.44 -8.77 44.63
C GLU A 7 -4.04 -8.88 43.15
N GLU A 8 -2.88 -8.34 42.77
CA GLU A 8 -2.34 -8.44 41.41
C GLU A 8 -1.98 -9.87 41.03
N LYS A 9 -1.42 -10.65 41.97
CA LYS A 9 -1.18 -12.09 41.77
C LYS A 9 -2.49 -12.86 41.53
N ARG A 10 -3.56 -12.50 42.23
CA ARG A 10 -4.87 -13.12 42.06
C ARG A 10 -5.54 -12.73 40.75
N ALA A 11 -5.39 -11.49 40.30
CA ALA A 11 -5.85 -11.03 39.00
C ALA A 11 -5.18 -11.79 37.83
N LEU A 12 -3.86 -12.03 37.92
CA LEU A 12 -3.13 -12.84 36.94
C LEU A 12 -3.59 -14.30 36.91
N ARG A 13 -3.93 -14.88 38.07
CA ARG A 13 -4.48 -16.25 38.16
C ARG A 13 -5.91 -16.35 37.62
N GLY A 14 -6.70 -15.27 37.70
CA GLY A 14 -8.04 -15.16 37.14
C GLY A 14 -8.08 -14.83 35.65
N SER A 15 -6.92 -14.57 35.03
CA SER A 15 -6.80 -14.26 33.61
C SER A 15 -7.40 -15.37 32.76
N LYS A 16 -8.43 -15.04 31.98
CA LYS A 16 -9.04 -15.95 30.98
C LYS A 16 -8.21 -16.06 29.70
N PHE A 17 -6.95 -15.62 29.73
CA PHE A 17 -5.97 -16.08 28.76
C PHE A 17 -5.71 -17.56 29.07
N ALA A 18 -6.55 -18.43 28.49
CA ALA A 18 -6.26 -19.85 28.44
C ALA A 18 -4.82 -20.00 27.91
N PRO A 19 -4.01 -20.91 28.49
CA PRO A 19 -2.73 -21.25 27.89
C PRO A 19 -2.99 -21.55 26.41
N LEU A 20 -2.27 -20.85 25.52
CA LEU A 20 -2.37 -21.13 24.10
C LEU A 20 -2.16 -22.64 23.92
N PRO A 21 -3.00 -23.32 23.12
CA PRO A 21 -2.80 -24.74 22.88
C PRO A 21 -1.35 -24.95 22.42
N PRO A 22 -0.65 -25.97 22.95
CA PRO A 22 0.72 -26.24 22.55
C PRO A 22 0.77 -26.38 21.03
N PRO A 23 1.82 -25.86 20.36
CA PRO A 23 1.93 -25.99 18.92
C PRO A 23 1.82 -27.47 18.57
N SER A 24 0.79 -27.84 17.82
CA SER A 24 0.58 -29.21 17.37
C SER A 24 1.75 -29.59 16.47
N SER A 25 2.70 -30.36 17.00
CA SER A 25 3.95 -30.77 16.35
C SER A 25 3.76 -31.71 15.15
N SER A 26 2.57 -31.77 14.54
CA SER A 26 2.25 -32.73 13.48
C SER A 26 1.30 -32.20 12.41
N ARG A 27 0.98 -30.90 12.36
CA ARG A 27 0.19 -30.37 11.24
C ARG A 27 1.13 -29.96 10.10
N PRO A 28 0.96 -30.47 8.86
CA PRO A 28 1.69 -29.95 7.72
C PRO A 28 1.49 -28.44 7.69
N GLN A 29 2.60 -27.70 7.61
CA GLN A 29 2.66 -26.25 7.51
C GLN A 29 1.94 -25.85 6.22
N GLN A 30 0.60 -25.77 6.27
CA GLN A 30 -0.16 -25.15 5.21
C GLN A 30 0.39 -23.72 5.08
N PRO A 31 0.84 -23.30 3.88
CA PRO A 31 1.27 -21.94 3.67
C PRO A 31 0.17 -21.03 4.21
N ARG A 32 0.52 -20.12 5.12
CA ARG A 32 -0.43 -19.15 5.66
C ARG A 32 -1.00 -18.37 4.48
N LEU A 33 -2.20 -18.73 4.03
CA LEU A 33 -2.94 -17.95 3.05
C LEU A 33 -3.02 -16.53 3.61
N ALA A 34 -2.58 -15.56 2.82
CA ALA A 34 -2.66 -14.17 3.24
C ALA A 34 -4.11 -13.87 3.63
N HIS A 35 -4.32 -13.33 4.83
CA HIS A 35 -5.62 -12.80 5.23
C HIS A 35 -6.22 -11.90 4.12
N PRO A 36 -7.53 -12.01 3.85
CA PRO A 36 -8.22 -11.06 2.98
C PRO A 36 -8.12 -9.68 3.64
N GLY A 37 -7.17 -8.85 3.19
CA GLY A 37 -6.80 -7.58 3.85
C GLY A 37 -5.30 -7.42 4.13
N GLY A 38 -4.48 -8.42 3.80
CA GLY A 38 -3.03 -8.28 3.94
C GLY A 38 -2.38 -7.27 3.03
N PRO A 39 -1.12 -6.90 3.31
CA PRO A 39 -0.39 -5.94 2.49
C PRO A 39 -0.36 -6.38 1.04
N LEU A 40 -1.21 -5.77 0.21
CA LEU A 40 -1.21 -6.01 -1.22
C LEU A 40 0.04 -5.33 -1.77
N LYS A 41 0.88 -6.10 -2.48
CA LYS A 41 1.93 -5.50 -3.31
C LYS A 41 1.23 -4.65 -4.38
N THR A 42 1.20 -3.34 -4.19
CA THR A 42 0.62 -2.41 -5.16
C THR A 42 1.63 -2.15 -6.26
N ASN A 43 1.18 -2.16 -7.51
CA ASN A 43 2.00 -1.68 -8.63
C ASN A 43 2.24 -0.17 -8.41
N LYS A 44 3.52 0.22 -8.24
CA LYS A 44 3.91 1.61 -7.94
C LYS A 44 3.39 2.59 -9.00
N ALA A 45 3.42 2.21 -10.28
CA ALA A 45 2.92 3.04 -11.37
C ALA A 45 1.41 3.22 -11.29
N ALA A 46 0.67 2.12 -11.07
CA ALA A 46 -0.79 2.19 -10.93
C ALA A 46 -1.22 2.98 -9.69
N ALA A 47 -0.49 2.84 -8.57
CA ALA A 47 -0.75 3.60 -7.36
C ALA A 47 -0.49 5.10 -7.56
N LEU A 48 0.59 5.44 -8.28
CA LEU A 48 0.92 6.83 -8.62
C LEU A 48 -0.14 7.44 -9.54
N ALA A 49 -0.59 6.73 -10.57
CA ALA A 49 -1.66 7.20 -11.47
C ALA A 49 -2.95 7.50 -10.69
N LYS A 50 -3.38 6.58 -9.83
CA LYS A 50 -4.56 6.78 -8.96
C LYS A 50 -4.37 7.90 -7.94
N PHE A 51 -3.14 8.15 -7.49
CA PHE A 51 -2.86 9.28 -6.62
C PHE A 51 -3.04 10.60 -7.37
N LEU A 52 -2.47 10.73 -8.57
CA LEU A 52 -2.62 11.93 -9.40
C LEU A 52 -4.07 12.19 -9.80
N GLU A 53 -4.83 11.15 -10.15
CA GLU A 53 -6.27 11.25 -10.43
C GLU A 53 -7.05 11.82 -9.23
N ARG A 54 -6.79 11.32 -8.02
CA ARG A 54 -7.40 11.86 -6.80
C ARG A 54 -6.96 13.28 -6.50
N LYS A 55 -5.70 13.63 -6.79
CA LYS A 55 -5.18 14.99 -6.62
C LYS A 55 -5.79 16.00 -7.59
N LEU A 56 -6.18 15.59 -8.78
CA LEU A 56 -6.88 16.44 -9.75
C LEU A 56 -8.31 16.81 -9.34
N GLN A 57 -8.96 15.97 -8.53
CA GLN A 57 -10.30 16.24 -8.01
C GLN A 57 -10.30 17.21 -6.83
N ASP A 58 -9.16 17.40 -6.18
CA ASP A 58 -8.99 18.35 -5.09
C ASP A 58 -8.67 19.74 -5.66
N PRO A 59 -9.47 20.78 -5.39
CA PRO A 59 -9.26 22.13 -5.93
C PRO A 59 -7.88 22.71 -5.60
N ASN A 60 -7.23 22.25 -4.51
CA ASN A 60 -5.88 22.65 -4.13
C ASN A 60 -4.85 21.51 -4.22
N GLY A 61 -5.24 20.36 -4.79
CA GLY A 61 -4.43 19.15 -4.76
C GLY A 61 -3.08 19.30 -5.47
N LEU A 62 -3.07 20.06 -6.57
CA LEU A 62 -1.87 20.33 -7.35
C LEU A 62 -0.95 21.40 -6.73
N ALA A 63 -1.45 22.24 -5.83
CA ALA A 63 -0.63 23.27 -5.17
C ALA A 63 0.49 22.68 -4.29
N THR A 64 0.34 21.41 -3.91
CA THR A 64 1.34 20.66 -3.14
C THR A 64 2.42 19.99 -3.99
N ILE A 65 2.36 20.11 -5.31
CA ILE A 65 3.29 19.49 -6.26
C ILE A 65 4.19 20.58 -6.85
N ASP A 66 5.47 20.29 -6.96
CA ASP A 66 6.43 21.16 -7.62
C ASP A 66 6.09 21.31 -9.12
N PRO A 67 5.80 22.53 -9.61
CA PRO A 67 5.41 22.75 -11.00
C PRO A 67 6.53 22.40 -11.99
N ASP A 68 7.80 22.63 -11.64
CA ASP A 68 8.94 22.37 -12.52
C ASP A 68 9.10 20.85 -12.74
N LEU A 69 8.90 20.08 -11.67
CA LEU A 69 8.91 18.62 -11.74
C LEU A 69 7.74 18.07 -12.56
N LEU A 70 6.57 18.70 -12.47
CA LEU A 70 5.38 18.31 -13.23
C LEU A 70 5.59 18.53 -14.73
N GLU A 71 6.14 19.69 -15.13
CA GLU A 71 6.43 20.00 -16.52
C GLU A 71 7.44 19.01 -17.12
N LEU A 72 8.53 18.74 -16.40
CA LEU A 72 9.54 17.77 -16.83
C LEU A 72 8.94 16.38 -17.00
N ALA A 73 8.14 15.92 -16.05
CA ALA A 73 7.47 14.62 -16.12
C ALA A 73 6.53 14.49 -17.32
N VAL A 74 5.78 15.55 -17.66
CA VAL A 74 4.90 15.58 -18.83
C VAL A 74 5.70 15.51 -20.12
N LYS A 75 6.81 16.26 -20.21
CA LYS A 75 7.71 16.25 -21.37
C LYS A 75 8.31 14.86 -21.61
N ASP A 76 8.83 14.24 -20.56
CA ASP A 76 9.44 12.90 -20.64
C ASP A 76 8.41 11.83 -21.00
N ALA A 77 7.19 11.92 -20.47
CA ALA A 77 6.10 11.01 -20.81
C ALA A 77 5.72 11.10 -22.29
N LYS A 78 5.56 12.32 -22.83
CA LYS A 78 5.27 12.54 -24.26
C LYS A 78 6.40 11.98 -25.13
N SER A 79 7.65 12.28 -24.79
CA SER A 79 8.82 11.77 -25.51
C SER A 79 8.85 10.23 -25.53
N THR A 80 8.54 9.59 -24.40
CA THR A 80 8.50 8.14 -24.28
C THR A 80 7.38 7.52 -25.12
N VAL A 81 6.17 8.11 -25.12
CA VAL A 81 5.05 7.64 -25.95
C VAL A 81 5.37 7.78 -27.44
N SER A 82 5.93 8.91 -27.87
CA SER A 82 6.33 9.14 -29.26
C SER A 82 7.44 8.17 -29.72
N SER A 83 8.35 7.80 -28.82
CA SER A 83 9.46 6.89 -29.14
C SER A 83 9.06 5.41 -29.14
N SER A 84 8.08 5.03 -28.32
CA SER A 84 7.63 3.64 -28.16
C SER A 84 6.51 3.24 -29.13
N ILE A 85 5.81 4.20 -29.75
CA ILE A 85 4.73 3.94 -30.69
C ILE A 85 4.92 4.76 -31.97
N PRO A 86 5.68 4.25 -32.97
CA PRO A 86 5.88 4.94 -34.24
C PRO A 86 4.62 5.06 -35.11
N LEU A 87 3.46 4.53 -34.69
CA LEU A 87 2.23 4.46 -35.51
C LEU A 87 1.01 5.24 -34.95
N LEU A 88 1.11 5.90 -33.79
CA LEU A 88 0.02 6.72 -33.25
C LEU A 88 0.25 8.24 -33.39
N SER A 89 1.38 8.67 -33.95
CA SER A 89 1.66 10.09 -34.22
C SER A 89 0.81 10.68 -35.35
N LEU A 90 -0.03 9.90 -36.03
CA LEU A 90 -0.86 10.36 -37.15
C LEU A 90 -2.28 10.77 -36.76
N SER A 91 -2.65 10.80 -35.48
CA SER A 91 -4.06 11.02 -35.09
C SER A 91 -4.32 12.08 -34.01
N PHE A 92 -3.31 12.83 -33.57
CA PHE A 92 -3.52 13.91 -32.58
C PHE A 92 -3.43 15.33 -33.15
N ASP A 93 -3.07 15.50 -34.42
CA ASP A 93 -3.20 16.77 -35.14
C ASP A 93 -4.55 16.84 -35.88
N TYR A 94 -5.68 16.73 -35.16
CA TYR A 94 -7.00 17.12 -35.68
C TYR A 94 -8.00 17.39 -34.54
N ALA A 95 -7.95 18.60 -33.97
CA ALA A 95 -9.06 19.40 -33.44
C ALA A 95 -8.52 20.63 -32.70
#